data_AF-A0A7X6THE5-F1
#
_entry.id   AF-A0A7X6THE5-F1
#
_cell.length_a   1.000
_cell.length_b   1.000
_cell.length_c   1.000
_cell.angle_alpha   90.00
_cell.angle_beta   90.00
_cell.angle_gamma   90.00
#
_symmetry.space_group_name_H-M   'P 1'
#
loop_
_entity.id
_entity.type
_entity.pdbx_description
1 polymer ?
#
loop_
_entity_poly.entity_id
_entity_poly.type
_entity_poly.pdbx_seq_one_letter_code
_entity_poly.pdbx_strand_id
1 'polypeptide(L)' 'MLEAARFQRQGQRVGDAARVPVLMGRGMQVEESPDRASFQARSVGLRDLLYFRDPRVQTLLARMQEAAQTPAPPAAT' A
#
# COMPACT_ATOMS: atom_id res chain seq x y z
N MET A 1 -22.45 -1.05 -6.05
CA MET A 1 -21.09 -1.56 -5.79
C MET A 1 -20.11 -0.49 -5.32
N LEU A 2 -20.08 0.71 -5.93
CA LEU A 2 -19.14 1.78 -5.53
C LEU A 2 -19.30 2.22 -4.07
N GLU A 3 -20.53 2.42 -3.60
CA GLU A 3 -20.82 2.82 -2.22
C GLU A 3 -20.43 1.75 -1.21
N ALA A 4 -20.76 0.49 -1.48
CA ALA A 4 -20.31 -0.65 -0.67
C ALA A 4 -18.77 -0.70 -0.57
N ALA A 5 -18.05 -0.44 -1.68
CA ALA A 5 -16.59 -0.39 -1.69
C ALA A 5 -16.02 0.83 -0.94
N ARG A 6 -16.75 1.96 -0.87
CA ARG A 6 -16.37 3.12 -0.05
C ARG A 6 -16.58 2.84 1.44
N PHE A 7 -17.76 2.33 1.78
CA PHE A 7 -18.11 1.92 3.15
C PHE A 7 -17.11 0.90 3.70
N GLN A 8 -16.78 -0.14 2.92
CA GLN A 8 -15.80 -1.15 3.31
C GLN A 8 -14.41 -0.55 3.54
N ARG A 9 -13.92 0.31 2.63
CA ARG A 9 -12.60 0.96 2.77
C ARG A 9 -12.50 1.85 4.00
N GLN A 10 -13.58 2.56 4.33
CA GLN A 10 -13.63 3.36 5.56
C GLN A 10 -13.60 2.46 6.79
N GLY A 11 -14.42 1.40 6.82
CA GLY A 11 -14.44 0.44 7.92
C GLY A 11 -13.10 -0.23 8.16
N GLN A 12 -12.38 -0.64 7.09
CA GLN A 12 -11.04 -1.24 7.22
C GLN A 12 -10.03 -0.26 7.82
N ARG A 13 -10.00 1.00 7.37
CA ARG A 13 -9.08 2.02 7.90
C ARG A 13 -9.29 2.27 9.40
N VAL A 14 -10.55 2.33 9.83
CA VAL A 14 -10.89 2.49 11.26
C VAL A 14 -10.49 1.24 12.05
N GLY A 15 -10.75 0.05 11.51
CA GLY A 15 -10.39 -1.22 12.14
C GLY A 15 -8.87 -1.42 12.28
N ASP A 16 -8.09 -1.02 11.27
CA ASP A 16 -6.63 -1.13 11.29
C ASP A 16 -6.01 -0.25 12.38
N ALA A 17 -6.50 0.99 12.56
CA ALA A 17 -6.03 1.88 13.62
C ALA A 17 -6.24 1.29 15.03
N ALA A 18 -7.35 0.57 15.24
CA ALA A 18 -7.65 -0.10 16.50
C ALA A 18 -6.86 -1.42 16.70
N ARG A 19 -6.32 -2.01 15.62
CA ARG A 19 -5.70 -3.34 15.66
C ARG A 19 -4.27 -3.33 16.17
N VAL A 20 -3.50 -2.27 15.88
CA VAL A 20 -2.10 -2.16 16.36
C VAL A 20 -2.02 -2.18 17.90
N PRO A 21 -2.80 -1.38 18.66
CA PRO A 21 -2.81 -1.44 20.13
C PRO A 21 -3.19 -2.81 20.69
N VAL A 22 -4.15 -3.51 20.05
CA VAL A 22 -4.59 -4.84 20.47
C VAL A 22 -3.44 -5.85 20.35
N LEU A 23 -2.66 -5.78 19.26
CA LEU A 23 -1.54 -6.70 19.05
C LEU A 23 -0.40 -6.43 20.04
N MET A 24 -0.10 -5.16 20.30
CA MET A 24 0.88 -4.77 21.34
C MET A 24 0.44 -5.24 22.74
N GLY A 25 -0.84 -5.07 23.07
CA GLY A 25 -1.41 -5.56 24.33
C GLY A 25 -1.38 -7.09 24.49
N ARG A 26 -1.22 -7.84 23.39
CA ARG A 26 -1.03 -9.30 23.37
C ARG A 26 0.45 -9.72 23.35
N GLY A 27 1.37 -8.78 23.54
CA GLY A 27 2.80 -9.04 23.66
C GLY A 27 3.58 -8.96 22.34
N MET A 28 2.97 -8.49 21.24
CA MET A 28 3.69 -8.26 19.99
C MET A 28 4.55 -6.99 20.09
N GLN A 29 5.84 -7.11 19.77
CA GLN A 29 6.71 -5.95 19.61
C GLN A 29 6.50 -5.36 18.22
N VAL A 30 6.24 -4.06 18.14
CA VAL A 30 5.95 -3.35 16.89
C VAL A 30 7.03 -2.31 16.64
N GLU A 31 7.66 -2.39 15.47
CA GLU A 31 8.53 -1.35 14.93
C GLU A 31 7.69 -0.43 14.03
N GLU A 32 7.42 0.80 14.49
CA GLU A 32 6.55 1.73 13.77
C GLU A 32 7.28 2.47 12.63
N SER A 33 8.61 2.52 12.68
CA SER A 33 9.44 3.27 11.72
C SER A 33 10.54 2.37 11.14
N PRO A 34 10.19 1.28 10.44
CA PRO A 34 11.19 0.43 9.80
C PRO A 34 11.97 1.22 8.72
N ASP A 35 13.17 0.76 8.36
CA ASP A 35 13.98 1.36 7.29
C ASP A 35 13.34 1.16 5.91
N ARG A 36 12.37 2.04 5.60
CA ARG A 36 11.61 2.03 4.36
C ARG A 36 12.51 2.21 3.13
N ALA A 37 13.62 2.93 3.25
CA ALA A 37 14.53 3.18 2.14
C ALA A 37 15.24 1.88 1.72
N SER A 38 15.75 1.11 2.70
CA SER A 38 16.33 -0.20 2.41
C SER A 38 15.31 -1.19 1.84
N PHE A 39 14.07 -1.19 2.35
CA PHE A 39 13.00 -2.02 1.79
C PHE A 39 12.71 -1.67 0.32
N GLN A 40 12.65 -0.38 0.00
CA GLN A 40 12.44 0.07 -1.38
C GLN A 40 13.61 -0.34 -2.28
N ALA A 41 14.85 -0.09 -1.86
CA ALA A 41 16.04 -0.45 -2.63
C ALA A 41 16.08 -1.96 -2.94
N ARG A 42 15.76 -2.81 -1.95
CA ARG A 42 15.76 -4.27 -2.11
C ARG A 42 14.60 -4.78 -2.97
N SER A 43 13.48 -4.07 -3.01
CA SER A 43 12.30 -4.47 -3.79
C SER A 43 12.34 -4.01 -5.26
N VAL A 44 13.29 -3.15 -5.66
CA VAL A 44 13.45 -2.71 -7.06
C VAL A 44 13.55 -3.89 -8.02
N GLY A 45 14.31 -4.93 -7.66
CA GLY A 45 14.54 -6.11 -8.49
C GLY A 45 13.31 -7.00 -8.67
N LEU A 46 12.21 -6.76 -7.95
CA LEU A 46 10.97 -7.52 -8.17
C LEU A 46 10.43 -7.35 -9.60
N ARG A 47 10.69 -6.20 -10.23
CA ARG A 47 10.27 -5.92 -11.62
C ARG A 47 10.96 -6.81 -12.67
N ASP A 48 12.08 -7.43 -12.31
CA ASP A 48 12.89 -8.24 -13.24
C ASP A 48 12.50 -9.73 -13.23
N LEU A 49 11.63 -10.10 -12.29
CA LEU A 49 11.08 -11.44 -12.13
C LEU A 49 10.20 -11.81 -13.33
N LEU A 50 10.16 -13.10 -13.67
CA LEU A 50 9.55 -13.61 -14.90
C LEU A 50 8.12 -13.10 -15.13
N TYR A 51 7.32 -12.98 -14.06
CA TYR A 51 5.94 -12.50 -14.10
C TYR A 51 5.80 -11.03 -14.49
N PHE A 52 6.82 -10.20 -14.27
CA PHE A 52 6.86 -8.80 -14.68
C PHE A 52 7.53 -8.59 -16.04
N ARG A 53 7.97 -9.66 -16.74
CA ARG A 53 8.62 -9.55 -18.05
C ARG A 53 7.63 -9.43 -19.22
N ASP A 54 6.36 -9.79 -19.04
CA ASP A 54 5.35 -9.59 -20.10
C ASP A 54 5.21 -8.08 -20.36
N PRO A 55 5.36 -7.62 -21.62
CA PRO A 55 5.28 -6.21 -21.96
C PRO A 55 3.98 -5.53 -21.53
N ARG A 56 2.86 -6.27 -21.50
CA ARG A 56 1.55 -5.76 -21.04
C ARG A 56 1.56 -5.47 -19.55
N VAL A 57 2.24 -6.30 -18.76
CA VAL A 57 2.40 -6.10 -17.31
C VAL A 57 3.29 -4.91 -17.04
N GLN A 58 4.41 -4.76 -17.76
CA GLN A 58 5.29 -3.59 -17.62
C GLN A 58 4.57 -2.29 -17.98
N THR A 59 3.81 -2.31 -19.07
CA THR A 59 3.01 -1.17 -19.51
C THR A 59 1.99 -0.78 -18.45
N LEU A 60 1.27 -1.74 -17.87
CA LEU A 60 0.32 -1.48 -16.79
C LEU A 60 1.00 -0.94 -15.53
N LEU A 61 2.14 -1.53 -15.15
CA LEU A 61 2.92 -1.10 -13.99
C LEU A 61 3.37 0.37 -14.13
N ALA A 62 3.89 0.75 -15.30
CA ALA A 62 4.32 2.12 -15.58
C ALA A 62 3.15 3.11 -15.42
N ARG A 63 1.97 2.79 -15.97
CA ARG A 63 0.77 3.64 -15.82
C ARG A 63 0.30 3.78 -14.38
N MET A 64 0.39 2.70 -13.59
CA MET A 64 0.02 2.74 -12.17
C MET A 64 1.00 3.60 -11.35
N GLN A 65 2.30 3.51 -11.66
CA GLN A 65 3.33 4.34 -11.02
C GLN A 65 3.17 5.81 -11.37
N GLU A 66 2.85 6.14 -12.63
CA GLU A 66 2.56 7.51 -13.06
C GLU A 66 1.32 8.08 -12.34
N ALA A 67 0.24 7.31 -12.28
CA ALA A 67 -0.99 7.71 -11.58
C ALA A 67 -0.75 7.95 -10.08
N ALA A 68 0.11 7.16 -9.44
CA ALA A 68 0.45 7.29 -8.02
C ALA A 68 1.34 8.51 -7.70
N GLN A 69 2.06 9.05 -8.69
CA GLN A 69 2.88 10.25 -8.54
C GLN A 69 2.07 11.55 -8.67
N THR A 70 0.84 11.46 -9.19
CA THR A 70 -0.07 12.62 -9.21
C THR A 70 -0.59 12.87 -7.80
N PRO A 71 -0.35 14.06 -7.20
CA PRO A 71 -0.82 14.35 -5.86
C PRO A 71 -2.36 14.25 -5.81
N ALA A 72 -2.88 13.57 -4.79
CA ALA A 72 -4.31 13.47 -4.59
C ALA A 72 -4.91 14.88 -4.40
N PRO A 73 -6.10 15.18 -4.97
CA PRO A 73 -6.78 16.43 -4.69
C PRO A 73 -7.01 16.56 -3.17
N PRO A 74 -6.99 17.79 -2.61
CA PRO A 74 -7.18 18.01 -1.19
C PRO A 74 -8.49 17.36 -0.74
N ALA A 75 -8.46 16.68 0.42
CA ALA A 75 -9.64 16.06 1.00
C ALA A 75 -10.73 17.13 1.19
N ALA A 76 -11.91 16.89 0.62
CA ALA A 76 -13.07 17.75 0.86
C ALA A 76 -13.42 17.71 2.35
N THR A 77 -13.35 18.89 2.99
CA THR A 77 -13.69 19.15 4.39
C THR A 77 -15.17 18.93 4.66
#